data_AF-A0A9D5NTH2-F1
#
_entry.id   AF-A0A9D5NTH2-F1
#
_cell.length_a   1.000
_cell.length_b   1.000
_cell.length_c   1.000
_cell.angle_alpha   90.00
_cell.angle_beta   90.00
_cell.angle_gamma   90.00
#
_symmetry.space_group_name_H-M   'P 1'
#
loop_
_entity.id
_entity.type
_entity.pdbx_description
1 polymer ?
#
loop_
_entity_poly.entity_id
_entity_poly.type
_entity_poly.pdbx_seq_one_letter_code
_entity_poly.pdbx_strand_id
1 'polypeptide(L)'
;MGNLRYSIIYAMIRPEISEKVSVGVIILDDKDFDVRFSRKKLNALQWLFPKKEYRFVSKVVSQLNRNKRVNTVEDVNYLTRYSNNLITFSPVQSVDVTPTKQNKEWIYRSYVYNSVRSGV
;
A
#
# COMPACT_ATOMS: atom_id res chain seq x y z
N MET A 1 0.01 -25.13 4.70
CA MET A 1 -0.38 -24.20 3.62
C MET A 1 0.52 -22.97 3.66
N GLY A 2 0.75 -22.29 2.54
CA GLY A 2 1.57 -21.07 2.51
C GLY A 2 0.75 -19.87 2.97
N ASN A 3 1.34 -18.97 3.77
CA ASN A 3 0.67 -17.77 4.25
C ASN A 3 1.17 -16.54 3.49
N LEU A 4 0.33 -16.02 2.59
CA LEU A 4 0.58 -14.74 1.94
C LEU A 4 0.23 -13.62 2.92
N ARG A 5 1.20 -12.75 3.20
CA ARG A 5 1.03 -11.61 4.10
C ARG A 5 1.00 -10.31 3.31
N TYR A 6 0.26 -9.32 3.78
CA TYR A 6 0.25 -8.01 3.16
C TYR A 6 -0.06 -6.88 4.14
N SER A 7 0.32 -5.66 3.76
CA SER A 7 -0.09 -4.42 4.39
C SER A 7 -0.48 -3.41 3.32
N ILE A 8 -1.59 -2.70 3.52
CA ILE A 8 -2.11 -1.72 2.56
C ILE A 8 -1.53 -0.35 2.90
N ILE A 9 -1.04 0.35 1.87
CA ILE A 9 -0.53 1.72 1.98
C ILE A 9 -1.68 2.68 1.69
N TYR A 10 -1.98 3.55 2.65
CA TYR A 10 -3.04 4.54 2.55
C TYR A 10 -2.47 5.96 2.59
N ALA A 11 -2.98 6.81 1.70
CA ALA A 11 -2.88 8.25 1.85
C ALA A 11 -4.08 8.76 2.66
N MET A 12 -3.82 9.55 3.70
CA MET A 12 -4.86 10.09 4.59
C MET A 12 -5.37 11.42 4.02
N ILE A 13 -6.60 11.45 3.49
CA ILE A 13 -7.17 12.65 2.85
C ILE A 13 -7.69 13.62 3.92
N ARG A 14 -8.49 13.10 4.86
CA ARG A 14 -9.02 13.83 6.02
C ARG A 14 -8.83 12.96 7.27
N PRO A 15 -7.71 13.11 7.99
CA PRO A 15 -7.40 12.31 9.17
C PRO A 15 -8.48 12.35 10.24
N GLU A 16 -9.13 13.49 10.42
CA GLU A 16 -10.12 13.77 11.46
C GLU A 16 -11.34 12.85 11.37
N ILE A 17 -11.69 12.42 10.16
CA ILE A 17 -12.81 11.50 9.89
C ILE A 17 -12.33 10.16 9.32
N SER A 18 -11.03 9.87 9.43
CA SER A 18 -10.40 8.64 8.90
C SER A 18 -10.61 8.41 7.40
N GLU A 19 -10.81 9.47 6.62
CA GLU A 19 -10.92 9.35 5.17
C GLU A 19 -9.55 9.11 4.56
N LYS A 20 -9.44 8.00 3.83
CA LYS A 20 -8.18 7.54 3.27
C LYS A 20 -8.37 6.84 1.95
N VAL A 21 -7.36 6.91 1.10
CA VAL A 21 -7.33 6.26 -0.21
C VAL A 21 -6.18 5.25 -0.22
N SER A 22 -6.48 4.01 -0.60
CA SER A 22 -5.46 3.00 -0.84
C SER A 22 -4.65 3.35 -2.08
N VAL A 23 -3.33 3.54 -1.92
CA VAL A 23 -2.43 3.93 -3.01
C VAL A 23 -1.47 2.81 -3.39
N GLY A 24 -1.25 1.85 -2.49
CA GLY A 24 -0.37 0.72 -2.72
C GLY A 24 -0.59 -0.41 -1.73
N VAL A 25 0.21 -1.46 -1.90
CA VAL A 25 0.26 -2.62 -1.04
C VAL A 25 1.71 -3.10 -0.93
N ILE A 26 2.09 -3.49 0.27
CA ILE A 26 3.31 -4.22 0.58
C ILE A 26 2.91 -5.67 0.71
N ILE A 27 3.48 -6.55 -0.11
CA ILE A 27 3.20 -7.97 -0.11
C ILE A 27 4.44 -8.68 0.42
N LEU A 28 4.23 -9.47 1.47
CA LEU A 28 5.27 -10.19 2.17
C LEU A 28 5.13 -11.68 1.87
N ASP A 29 6.20 -12.24 1.34
CA ASP A 29 6.44 -13.67 1.14
C ASP A 29 7.68 -14.02 1.97
N ASP A 30 7.85 -15.29 2.33
CA ASP A 30 8.98 -15.75 3.16
C ASP A 30 10.34 -15.52 2.48
N LYS A 31 10.34 -15.29 1.16
CA LYS A 31 11.55 -15.06 0.35
C LYS A 31 11.61 -13.69 -0.32
N ASP A 32 10.50 -12.97 -0.38
CA ASP A 32 10.39 -11.79 -1.24
C ASP A 32 9.43 -10.73 -0.69
N PHE A 33 9.78 -9.47 -0.94
CA PHE A 33 9.03 -8.29 -0.53
C PHE A 33 8.67 -7.49 -1.76
N ASP A 34 7.38 -7.47 -2.08
CA ASP A 34 6.87 -6.87 -3.30
C ASP A 34 6.00 -5.66 -2.96
N VAL A 35 6.53 -4.47 -3.25
CA VAL A 35 5.82 -3.20 -3.02
C VAL A 35 5.23 -2.70 -4.32
N ARG A 36 3.89 -2.74 -4.42
CA ARG A 36 3.15 -2.28 -5.59
C ARG A 36 2.31 -1.06 -5.28
N PHE A 37 2.23 -0.11 -6.21
CA PHE A 37 1.41 1.08 -6.05
C PHE A 37 0.79 1.53 -7.37
N SER A 38 -0.36 2.21 -7.29
CA SER A 38 -1.03 2.77 -8.45
C SER A 38 -0.54 4.19 -8.70
N ARG A 39 0.22 4.39 -9.78
CA ARG A 39 0.62 5.73 -10.26
C ARG A 39 -0.60 6.63 -10.50
N LYS A 40 -1.70 6.08 -11.03
CA LYS A 40 -2.93 6.84 -11.28
C LYS A 40 -3.52 7.38 -9.99
N LYS A 41 -3.68 6.53 -8.96
CA LYS A 41 -4.19 6.95 -7.65
C LYS A 41 -3.24 7.90 -6.95
N LEU A 42 -1.93 7.64 -7.01
CA LEU A 42 -0.92 8.50 -6.42
C LEU A 42 -0.96 9.90 -7.06
N ASN A 43 -1.00 9.99 -8.39
CA ASN A 43 -1.09 11.26 -9.10
C ASN A 43 -2.40 12.01 -8.80
N ALA A 44 -3.52 11.30 -8.61
CA ALA A 44 -4.80 11.92 -8.25
C ALA A 44 -4.73 12.69 -6.92
N LEU A 45 -3.81 12.32 -6.02
CA LEU A 45 -3.62 13.04 -4.75
C LEU A 45 -3.16 14.49 -4.95
N GLN A 46 -2.58 14.84 -6.10
CA GLN A 46 -2.19 16.24 -6.37
C GLN A 46 -3.39 17.21 -6.33
N TRP A 47 -4.60 16.70 -6.52
CA TRP A 47 -5.85 17.45 -6.48
C TRP A 47 -6.47 17.49 -5.07
N LEU A 48 -6.05 16.59 -4.19
CA LEU A 48 -6.60 16.44 -2.83
C LEU A 48 -5.66 17.02 -1.76
N PHE A 49 -4.38 17.14 -2.07
CA PHE A 49 -3.36 17.62 -1.15
C PHE A 49 -2.70 18.90 -1.64
N PRO A 50 -2.25 19.75 -0.71
CA PRO A 50 -1.32 20.80 -1.09
C PRO A 50 -0.01 20.19 -1.59
N LYS A 51 0.70 20.97 -2.42
CA LYS A 51 1.85 20.50 -3.21
C LYS A 51 2.98 19.90 -2.36
N LYS A 52 3.15 20.35 -1.12
CA LYS A 52 4.19 19.86 -0.21
C LYS A 52 3.88 18.44 0.26
N GLU A 53 2.65 18.21 0.68
CA GLU A 53 2.10 16.97 1.19
C GLU A 53 2.04 15.91 0.08
N TYR A 54 1.55 16.29 -1.10
CA TYR A 54 1.60 15.41 -2.29
C TYR A 54 3.02 14.93 -2.60
N ARG A 55 4.00 15.85 -2.61
CA ARG A 55 5.41 15.51 -2.87
C ARG A 55 5.97 14.58 -1.78
N PHE A 56 5.61 14.81 -0.53
CA PHE A 56 6.01 13.94 0.58
C PHE A 56 5.46 12.52 0.40
N VAL A 57 4.15 12.35 0.24
CA VAL A 57 3.52 11.02 0.06
C VAL A 57 4.08 10.31 -1.17
N SER A 58 4.20 11.02 -2.30
CA SER A 58 4.75 10.46 -3.54
C SER A 58 6.20 10.00 -3.40
N LYS A 59 7.02 10.75 -2.66
CA LYS A 59 8.41 10.39 -2.37
C LYS A 59 8.46 9.14 -1.51
N VAL A 60 7.69 9.07 -0.42
CA VAL A 60 7.65 7.89 0.47
C VAL A 60 7.24 6.65 -0.31
N VAL A 61 6.11 6.69 -1.02
CA VAL A 61 5.61 5.53 -1.80
C VAL A 61 6.62 5.08 -2.86
N SER A 62 7.24 6.01 -3.57
CA SER A 62 8.25 5.68 -4.60
C SER A 62 9.53 5.12 -3.99
N GLN A 63 9.94 5.60 -2.81
CA GLN A 63 11.12 5.11 -2.11
C GLN A 63 10.91 3.71 -1.53
N LEU A 64 9.70 3.37 -1.07
CA LEU A 64 9.37 2.03 -0.58
C LEU A 64 9.52 0.96 -1.67
N ASN A 65 9.20 1.30 -2.92
CA ASN A 65 9.38 0.38 -4.05
C ASN A 65 10.86 0.27 -4.48
N ARG A 66 11.62 1.37 -4.46
CA ARG A 66 13.01 1.41 -4.95
C ARG A 66 14.03 0.88 -3.96
N ASN A 67 13.89 1.28 -2.70
CA ASN A 67 14.81 0.91 -1.66
C ASN A 67 14.26 -0.35 -1.02
N LYS A 68 14.93 -1.49 -1.23
CA LYS A 68 14.76 -2.74 -0.46
C LYS A 68 15.05 -2.49 1.04
N ARG A 69 14.35 -1.56 1.67
CA ARG A 69 14.45 -1.17 3.08
C ARG A 69 13.30 -1.75 3.90
N VAL A 70 12.29 -2.26 3.21
CA VAL A 70 11.22 -3.06 3.81
C VAL A 70 11.46 -4.49 3.35
N ASN A 71 12.19 -5.25 4.16
CA ASN A 71 12.50 -6.65 3.87
C ASN A 71 12.10 -7.57 5.02
N THR A 72 11.47 -7.04 6.06
CA THR A 72 11.02 -7.79 7.22
C THR A 72 9.60 -7.37 7.59
N VAL A 73 8.92 -8.24 8.34
CA VAL A 73 7.61 -7.91 8.91
C VAL A 73 7.75 -6.78 9.93
N GLU A 74 8.88 -6.75 10.63
CA GLU A 74 9.27 -5.75 11.61
C GLU A 74 9.37 -4.35 10.97
N ASP A 75 9.92 -4.26 9.75
CA ASP A 75 9.95 -2.99 9.00
C ASP A 75 8.54 -2.47 8.72
N VAL A 76 7.62 -3.36 8.32
CA VAL A 76 6.22 -2.98 8.06
C VAL A 76 5.50 -2.61 9.35
N ASN A 77 5.76 -3.31 10.44
CA ASN A 77 5.22 -2.99 11.76
C ASN A 77 5.75 -1.64 12.26
N TYR A 78 7.02 -1.32 12.00
CA TYR A 78 7.59 0.00 12.25
C TYR A 78 6.83 1.07 11.46
N LEU A 79 6.68 0.90 10.14
CA LEU A 79 5.92 1.84 9.30
C LEU A 79 4.47 2.05 9.80
N THR A 80 3.83 0.99 10.28
CA THR A 80 2.49 1.05 10.87
C THR A 80 2.47 1.93 12.13
N ARG A 81 3.42 1.72 13.06
CA ARG A 81 3.53 2.50 14.31
C ARG A 81 3.87 3.97 14.08
N TYR A 82 4.72 4.26 13.10
CA TYR A 82 5.16 5.61 12.76
C TYR A 82 4.35 6.23 11.61
N SER A 83 3.11 5.78 11.43
CA SER A 83 2.12 6.44 10.57
C SER A 83 1.94 7.90 10.98
N ASN A 84 1.60 8.75 10.03
CA ASN A 84 1.32 10.17 10.29
C ASN A 84 0.04 10.62 9.59
N ASN A 85 -0.26 11.91 9.69
CA ASN A 85 -1.48 12.52 9.15
C ASN A 85 -1.57 12.52 7.62
N LEU A 86 -0.54 12.08 6.89
CA LEU A 86 -0.51 12.06 5.41
C LEU A 86 -0.45 10.65 4.85
N ILE A 87 0.22 9.72 5.55
CA ILE A 87 0.40 8.34 5.11
C ILE A 87 0.31 7.38 6.29
N THR A 88 -0.41 6.27 6.09
CA THR A 88 -0.53 5.19 7.07
C THR A 88 -0.49 3.83 6.39
N PHE A 89 -0.22 2.80 7.18
CA PHE A 89 -0.12 1.42 6.75
C PHE A 89 -1.12 0.59 7.55
N SER A 90 -1.80 -0.36 6.91
CA SER A 90 -2.59 -1.31 7.69
C SER A 90 -1.65 -2.20 8.51
N PRO A 91 -2.12 -2.75 9.65
CA PRO A 91 -1.47 -3.91 10.25
C PRO A 91 -1.22 -4.99 9.20
N VAL A 92 -0.16 -5.78 9.41
CA VAL A 92 0.12 -6.95 8.57
C VAL A 92 -1.01 -7.94 8.70
N GLN A 93 -1.64 -8.26 7.57
CA GLN A 93 -2.70 -9.24 7.46
C GLN A 93 -2.13 -10.52 6.82
N SER A 94 -2.72 -11.67 7.17
CA SER A 94 -2.36 -12.96 6.59
C SER A 94 -3.56 -13.56 5.89
N VAL A 95 -3.32 -14.19 4.75
CA VAL A 95 -4.32 -14.97 4.01
C VAL A 95 -3.73 -16.34 3.76
N ASP A 96 -4.53 -17.38 4.00
CA ASP A 96 -4.15 -18.78 3.83
C ASP A 96 -4.13 -19.18 2.34
N VAL A 97 -3.22 -18.56 1.59
CA VAL A 97 -2.96 -18.82 0.18
C VAL A 97 -1.46 -18.78 -0.11
N THR A 98 -1.02 -19.66 -0.99
CA THR A 98 0.38 -19.71 -1.44
C THR A 98 0.78 -18.39 -2.13
N PRO A 99 1.98 -17.85 -1.88
CA PRO A 99 2.43 -16.55 -2.41
C PRO A 99 2.85 -16.62 -3.89
N THR A 100 1.93 -17.05 -4.77
CA THR A 100 2.15 -17.09 -6.22
C THR A 100 2.02 -15.70 -6.85
N LYS A 101 2.63 -15.48 -8.02
CA LYS A 101 2.48 -14.22 -8.78
C LYS A 101 1.01 -13.84 -9.00
N GLN A 102 0.14 -14.83 -9.25
CA GLN A 102 -1.30 -14.64 -9.42
C GLN A 102 -1.96 -14.14 -8.13
N ASN A 103 -1.65 -14.73 -6.98
CA ASN A 103 -2.22 -14.33 -5.70
C ASN A 103 -1.70 -12.96 -5.25
N LYS A 104 -0.42 -12.63 -5.52
CA LYS A 104 0.14 -11.28 -5.31
C LYS A 104 -0.59 -10.24 -6.18
N GLU A 105 -0.86 -10.56 -7.44
CA GLU A 105 -1.63 -9.69 -8.34
C GLU A 105 -3.09 -9.53 -7.88
N TRP A 106 -3.73 -10.59 -7.39
CA TRP A 106 -5.07 -10.54 -6.83
C TRP A 106 -5.15 -9.59 -5.63
N ILE A 107 -4.23 -9.67 -4.67
CA ILE A 107 -4.14 -8.73 -3.54
C ILE A 107 -4.00 -7.29 -4.03
N TYR A 108 -3.08 -7.04 -4.98
CA TYR A 108 -2.90 -5.70 -5.55
C TYR A 108 -4.18 -5.16 -6.18
N ARG A 109 -4.92 -5.98 -6.94
CA ARG A 109 -6.17 -5.56 -7.57
C ARG A 109 -7.27 -5.28 -6.54
N SER A 110 -7.48 -6.18 -5.60
CA SER A 110 -8.54 -6.07 -4.58
C SER A 110 -8.45 -4.76 -3.79
N TYR A 111 -7.24 -4.27 -3.50
CA TYR A 111 -7.06 -3.09 -2.67
C TYR A 111 -6.66 -1.83 -3.44
N VAL A 112 -5.87 -1.94 -4.50
CA VAL A 112 -5.25 -0.78 -5.17
C VAL A 112 -5.87 -0.54 -6.54
N TYR A 113 -6.18 -1.60 -7.29
CA TYR A 113 -6.74 -1.50 -8.64
C TYR A 113 -8.16 -2.08 -8.70
N ASN A 114 -9.13 -1.29 -8.27
CA ASN A 114 -10.53 -1.60 -8.56
C ASN A 114 -10.85 -1.06 -9.96
N SER A 115 -10.75 -1.91 -10.98
CA SER A 115 -11.64 -1.73 -12.12
C SER A 115 -13.01 -2.20 -11.65
N VAL A 116 -13.86 -1.27 -11.22
CA VAL A 116 -15.29 -1.54 -11.24
C VAL A 116 -15.56 -1.96 -12.69
N ARG A 117 -15.74 -3.26 -12.94
CA ARG A 117 -16.44 -3.68 -14.15
C ARG A 117 -17.81 -3.07 -13.96
N SER A 118 -18.06 -1.93 -14.60
CA SER A 118 -19.41 -1.49 -14.89
C SER A 118 -20.08 -2.71 -15.51
N GLY A 119 -21.02 -3.31 -14.78
CA GLY A 119 -21.84 -4.38 -15.31
C GLY A 119 -22.48 -3.85 -16.58
N VAL A 120 -22.23 -4.55 -17.68
CA VAL A 120 -23.09 -4.54 -18.85
C VAL A 120 -24.07 -5.69 -18.64
#